data_AF-A0A3N5VAN4-F1
#
_entry.id   AF-A0A3N5VAN4-F1
#
_cell.length_a   1.000
_cell.length_b   1.000
_cell.length_c   1.000
_cell.angle_alpha   90.00
_cell.angle_beta   90.00
_cell.angle_gamma   90.00
#
_symmetry.space_group_name_H-M   'P 1'
#
loop_
_entity.id
_entity.type
_entity.pdbx_description
1 polymer ?
#
loop_
_entity_poly.entity_id
_entity_poly.type
_entity_poly.pdbx_seq_one_letter_code
_entity_poly.pdbx_strand_id
1 'polypeptide(L)'
;PTLIALSSAIGAVIAKMIIFYASYYGRNMLSSKIKGKMVPLQRLLARYGAIGAFVAAVSPIPDDIVYIPLGLAKYSPWKFAIATFLGKFAFNEIFVLGAIYFGKPFVNNLMSNSTNIDYLIIVTIASIAALGVIIYFALKIDWAKIIGHWFPWTLDKDQGNGK
;
A
#
# COMPACT_ATOMS: atom_id res chain seq x y z
N PRO A 1 11.88 -18.68 6.14
CA PRO A 1 10.79 -17.89 5.50
C PRO A 1 10.01 -17.03 6.51
N THR A 2 9.53 -17.62 7.60
CA THR A 2 8.75 -16.94 8.65
C THR A 2 9.55 -15.84 9.37
N LEU A 3 10.84 -16.07 9.71
CA LEU A 3 11.68 -15.04 10.34
C LEU A 3 11.92 -13.80 9.48
N ILE A 4 12.10 -13.97 8.15
CA ILE A 4 12.34 -12.85 7.22
C ILE A 4 11.06 -12.03 7.03
N ALA A 5 9.91 -12.71 6.94
CA ALA A 5 8.61 -12.04 6.88
C ALA A 5 8.31 -11.27 8.18
N LEU A 6 8.66 -11.84 9.34
CA LEU A 6 8.51 -11.20 10.64
C LEU A 6 9.42 -9.97 10.79
N SER A 7 10.70 -10.09 10.45
CA SER A 7 11.64 -8.96 10.56
C SER A 7 11.27 -7.83 9.59
N SER A 8 10.83 -8.17 8.37
CA SER A 8 10.32 -7.21 7.39
C SER A 8 9.07 -6.50 7.89
N ALA A 9 8.09 -7.25 8.43
CA ALA A 9 6.86 -6.68 8.97
C ALA A 9 7.15 -5.75 10.16
N ILE A 10 8.04 -6.14 11.07
CA ILE A 10 8.44 -5.32 12.22
C ILE A 10 9.11 -4.03 11.75
N GLY A 11 10.09 -4.10 10.84
CA GLY A 11 10.77 -2.92 10.31
C GLY A 11 9.79 -1.95 9.62
N ALA A 12 8.85 -2.49 8.85
CA ALA A 12 7.82 -1.70 8.19
C ALA A 12 6.85 -1.02 9.18
N VAL A 13 6.50 -1.68 10.29
CA VAL A 13 5.65 -1.10 11.34
C VAL A 13 6.39 -0.01 12.10
N ILE A 14 7.68 -0.19 12.40
CA ILE A 14 8.50 0.83 13.07
C ILE A 14 8.58 2.09 12.22
N ALA A 15 8.89 1.96 10.93
CA ALA A 15 8.91 3.11 10.01
C ALA A 15 7.58 3.87 9.99
N LYS A 16 6.46 3.15 10.03
CA LYS A 16 5.13 3.75 10.03
C LYS A 16 4.73 4.37 11.36
N MET A 17 5.21 3.82 12.47
CA MET A 17 5.09 4.46 13.77
C MET A 17 5.82 5.82 13.78
N ILE A 18 7.00 5.91 13.17
CA ILE A 18 7.74 7.19 13.07
C ILE A 18 6.90 8.23 12.31
N ILE A 19 6.37 7.89 11.13
CA ILE A 19 5.53 8.79 10.32
C ILE A 19 4.25 9.18 11.08
N PHE A 20 3.62 8.22 11.75
CA PHE A 20 2.42 8.44 12.54
C PHE A 20 2.68 9.39 13.71
N TYR A 21 3.77 9.20 14.46
CA TYR A 21 4.15 10.07 15.56
C TYR A 21 4.55 11.45 15.08
N ALA A 22 5.30 11.56 13.99
CA ALA A 22 5.62 12.85 13.37
C ALA A 22 4.34 13.62 13.03
N SER A 23 3.34 12.94 12.48
CA SER A 23 2.02 13.51 12.19
C SER A 23 1.24 13.84 13.47
N TYR A 24 1.31 13.00 14.50
CA TYR A 24 0.64 13.19 15.79
C TYR A 24 1.14 14.45 16.52
N TYR A 25 2.46 14.64 16.57
CA TYR A 25 3.08 15.81 17.17
C TYR A 25 2.97 17.04 16.27
N GLY A 26 3.02 16.88 14.94
CA GLY A 26 2.80 17.93 13.95
C GLY A 26 1.44 18.64 14.11
N ARG A 27 0.43 17.96 14.69
CA ARG A 27 -0.85 18.59 15.06
C ARG A 27 -0.67 19.83 15.94
N ASN A 28 0.36 19.88 16.79
CA ASN A 28 0.50 21.01 17.70
C ASN A 28 0.81 22.32 16.97
N MET A 29 1.51 22.26 15.83
CA MET A 29 1.81 23.40 14.94
C MET A 29 0.59 23.89 14.15
N LEU A 30 -0.52 23.15 14.12
CA LEU A 30 -1.73 23.54 13.39
C LEU A 30 -2.57 24.59 14.15
N SER A 31 -3.13 25.52 13.39
CA SER A 31 -4.02 26.58 13.89
C SER A 31 -5.30 26.02 14.54
N SER A 32 -5.86 26.73 15.53
CA SER A 32 -7.10 26.34 16.23
C SER A 32 -8.30 26.16 15.29
N LYS A 33 -8.38 26.96 14.20
CA LYS A 33 -9.39 26.80 13.15
C LYS A 33 -9.33 25.43 12.47
N ILE A 34 -8.12 24.93 12.19
CA ILE A 34 -7.94 23.64 11.53
C ILE A 34 -8.19 22.51 12.52
N LYS A 35 -7.72 22.65 13.78
CA LYS A 35 -8.00 21.71 14.87
C LYS A 35 -9.51 21.51 15.08
N GLY A 36 -10.32 22.57 15.00
CA GLY A 36 -11.78 22.51 15.10
C GLY A 36 -12.44 21.75 13.94
N LYS A 37 -11.97 21.96 12.71
CA LYS A 37 -12.45 21.24 11.52
C LYS A 37 -12.10 19.74 11.52
N MET A 38 -11.10 19.33 12.30
CA MET A 38 -10.71 17.93 12.41
C MET A 38 -11.58 17.12 13.39
N VAL A 39 -12.38 17.74 14.24
CA VAL A 39 -13.21 17.04 15.26
C VAL A 39 -14.14 15.96 14.68
N PRO A 40 -14.85 16.19 13.55
CA PRO A 40 -15.67 15.14 12.92
C PRO A 40 -14.83 13.96 12.43
N LEU A 41 -13.68 14.26 11.80
CA LEU A 41 -12.73 13.26 11.33
C LEU A 41 -12.17 12.44 12.50
N GLN A 42 -11.88 13.07 13.64
CA GLN A 42 -11.47 12.37 14.85
C GLN A 42 -12.53 11.39 15.35
N ARG A 43 -13.82 11.78 15.34
CA ARG A 43 -14.90 10.88 15.77
C ARG A 43 -15.08 9.70 14.82
N LEU A 44 -14.97 9.92 13.52
CA LEU A 44 -15.02 8.86 12.50
C LEU A 44 -13.85 7.90 12.67
N LEU A 45 -12.63 8.43 12.74
CA LEU A 45 -11.40 7.62 12.87
C LEU A 45 -11.30 6.95 14.23
N ALA A 46 -11.85 7.51 15.30
CA ALA A 46 -11.93 6.84 16.60
C ALA A 46 -12.71 5.52 16.52
N ARG A 47 -13.69 5.41 15.61
CA ARG A 47 -14.53 4.23 15.42
C ARG A 47 -14.05 3.31 14.29
N TYR A 48 -13.57 3.88 13.18
CA TYR A 48 -13.20 3.13 11.96
C TYR A 48 -11.71 3.19 11.62
N GLY A 49 -10.87 3.86 12.42
CA GLY A 49 -9.46 4.08 12.12
C GLY A 49 -8.64 2.79 12.04
N ALA A 50 -8.99 1.78 12.85
CA ALA A 50 -8.36 0.45 12.75
C ALA A 50 -8.70 -0.26 11.42
N ILE A 51 -9.96 -0.17 10.99
CA ILE A 51 -10.42 -0.78 9.73
C ILE A 51 -9.77 -0.05 8.55
N GLY A 52 -9.76 1.29 8.57
CA GLY A 52 -9.10 2.09 7.54
C GLY A 52 -7.60 1.82 7.45
N ALA A 53 -6.91 1.69 8.59
CA ALA A 53 -5.49 1.34 8.60
C ALA A 53 -5.22 -0.08 8.11
N PHE A 54 -6.06 -1.05 8.47
CA PHE A 54 -5.96 -2.43 8.00
C PHE A 54 -6.18 -2.53 6.49
N VAL A 55 -7.25 -1.91 5.97
CA VAL A 55 -7.55 -1.91 4.53
C VAL A 55 -6.43 -1.22 3.75
N ALA A 56 -5.91 -0.09 4.24
CA ALA A 56 -4.77 0.59 3.61
C ALA A 56 -3.53 -0.33 3.54
N ALA A 57 -3.23 -1.04 4.63
CA ALA A 57 -2.09 -1.95 4.70
C ALA A 57 -2.21 -3.19 3.80
N VAL A 58 -3.44 -3.65 3.52
CA VAL A 58 -3.71 -4.79 2.63
C VAL A 58 -3.86 -4.35 1.17
N SER A 59 -4.19 -3.08 0.93
CA SER A 59 -4.35 -2.55 -0.41
C SER A 59 -3.01 -2.22 -1.08
N PRO A 60 -2.92 -2.25 -2.43
CA PRO A 60 -1.78 -1.73 -3.16
C PRO A 60 -1.72 -0.19 -3.20
N ILE A 61 -2.63 0.51 -2.51
CA ILE A 61 -2.68 1.97 -2.44
C ILE A 61 -1.57 2.46 -1.49
N PRO A 62 -0.89 3.58 -1.80
CA PRO A 62 0.08 4.20 -0.91
C PRO A 62 -0.56 4.50 0.45
N ASP A 63 -0.11 3.75 1.44
CA ASP A 63 -0.74 3.64 2.75
C ASP A 63 -0.44 4.85 3.65
N ASP A 64 0.61 5.62 3.34
CA ASP A 64 0.96 6.88 4.00
C ASP A 64 -0.14 7.95 3.90
N ILE A 65 -0.96 7.91 2.85
CA ILE A 65 -2.10 8.83 2.68
C ILE A 65 -3.15 8.65 3.78
N VAL A 66 -3.33 7.41 4.26
CA VAL A 66 -4.31 7.10 5.29
C VAL A 66 -3.73 7.37 6.67
N TYR A 67 -2.42 7.15 6.85
CA TYR A 67 -1.76 7.19 8.15
C TYR A 67 -1.48 8.60 8.67
N ILE A 68 -1.15 9.54 7.78
CA ILE A 68 -0.92 10.96 8.13
C ILE A 68 -2.18 11.60 8.75
N PRO A 69 -3.38 11.55 8.13
CA PRO A 69 -4.60 12.11 8.72
C PRO A 69 -5.01 11.37 10.01
N LEU A 70 -4.76 10.06 10.12
CA LEU A 70 -4.93 9.29 11.35
C LEU A 70 -4.04 9.80 12.49
N GLY A 71 -2.76 10.09 12.20
CA GLY A 71 -1.83 10.68 13.16
C GLY A 71 -2.26 12.07 13.61
N LEU A 72 -2.58 12.95 12.65
CA LEU A 72 -3.08 14.30 12.93
C LEU A 72 -4.39 14.30 13.72
N ALA A 73 -5.24 13.29 13.54
CA ALA A 73 -6.47 13.08 14.30
C ALA A 73 -6.23 12.61 15.75
N LYS A 74 -4.97 12.43 16.18
CA LYS A 74 -4.61 11.86 17.49
C LYS A 74 -5.27 10.50 17.74
N TYR A 75 -5.29 9.64 16.73
CA TYR A 75 -5.76 8.27 16.91
C TYR A 75 -4.83 7.50 17.87
N SER A 76 -5.33 6.44 18.51
CA SER A 76 -4.54 5.69 19.50
C SER A 76 -3.38 4.93 18.80
N PRO A 77 -2.10 5.18 19.15
CA PRO A 77 -0.94 4.56 18.50
C PRO A 77 -0.98 3.03 18.57
N TRP A 78 -1.47 2.46 19.67
CA TRP A 78 -1.58 1.01 19.86
C TRP A 78 -2.56 0.35 18.88
N LYS A 79 -3.76 0.90 18.69
CA LYS A 79 -4.72 0.36 17.71
C LYS A 79 -4.22 0.50 16.28
N PHE A 80 -3.48 1.58 16.00
CA PHE A 80 -2.83 1.79 14.70
C PHE A 80 -1.73 0.76 14.42
N ALA A 81 -0.84 0.55 15.39
CA ALA A 81 0.27 -0.40 15.27
C ALA A 81 -0.25 -1.82 15.05
N ILE A 82 -1.26 -2.25 15.84
CA ILE A 82 -1.86 -3.57 15.69
C ILE A 82 -2.54 -3.72 14.33
N ALA A 83 -3.35 -2.75 13.89
CA ALA A 83 -4.03 -2.82 12.60
C ALA A 83 -3.05 -2.86 11.41
N THR A 84 -2.01 -2.04 11.46
CA THR A 84 -0.98 -1.98 10.40
C THR A 84 -0.13 -3.25 10.39
N PHE A 85 0.21 -3.77 11.57
CA PHE A 85 0.93 -5.03 11.70
C PHE A 85 0.10 -6.19 11.15
N LEU A 86 -1.18 -6.29 11.53
CA LEU A 86 -2.06 -7.36 11.06
C LEU A 86 -2.25 -7.31 9.54
N GLY A 87 -2.45 -6.11 8.98
CA GLY A 87 -2.62 -5.93 7.54
C GLY A 87 -1.37 -6.31 6.75
N LYS A 88 -0.20 -5.84 7.17
CA LYS A 88 1.08 -6.20 6.53
C LYS A 88 1.43 -7.67 6.71
N PHE A 89 1.13 -8.24 7.87
CA PHE A 89 1.35 -9.65 8.14
C PHE A 89 0.47 -10.51 7.22
N ALA A 90 -0.83 -10.21 7.13
CA ALA A 90 -1.76 -10.91 6.23
C ALA A 90 -1.35 -10.77 4.76
N PHE A 91 -0.96 -9.56 4.32
CA PHE A 91 -0.49 -9.33 2.96
C PHE A 91 0.78 -10.15 2.65
N ASN A 92 1.78 -10.11 3.53
CA ASN A 92 3.00 -10.90 3.38
C ASN A 92 2.71 -12.41 3.41
N GLU A 93 1.79 -12.87 4.24
CA GLU A 93 1.44 -14.28 4.35
C GLU A 93 0.73 -14.79 3.10
N ILE A 94 -0.22 -14.02 2.55
CA ILE A 94 -0.85 -14.32 1.26
C ILE A 94 0.21 -14.37 0.16
N PHE A 95 1.12 -13.40 0.14
CA PHE A 95 2.19 -13.33 -0.86
C PHE A 95 3.14 -14.54 -0.77
N VAL A 96 3.56 -14.91 0.44
CA VAL A 96 4.44 -16.07 0.68
C VAL A 96 3.73 -17.39 0.37
N LEU A 97 2.45 -17.54 0.76
CA LEU A 97 1.65 -18.72 0.41
C LEU A 97 1.49 -18.85 -1.10
N GLY A 98 1.20 -17.74 -1.80
CA GLY A 98 1.17 -17.71 -3.26
C GLY A 98 2.51 -18.10 -3.88
N ALA A 99 3.62 -17.58 -3.36
CA ALA A 99 4.96 -17.95 -3.81
C ALA A 99 5.31 -19.43 -3.53
N ILE A 100 4.78 -20.03 -2.45
CA ILE A 100 5.02 -21.45 -2.14
C ILE A 100 4.14 -22.35 -3.00
N TYR A 101 2.85 -22.05 -3.13
CA TYR A 101 1.90 -22.90 -3.86
C TYR A 101 2.02 -22.77 -5.37
N PHE A 102 2.24 -21.57 -5.89
CA PHE A 102 2.38 -21.33 -7.31
C PHE A 102 3.85 -21.19 -7.71
N GLY A 103 4.63 -20.45 -6.92
CA GLY A 103 6.02 -20.15 -7.27
C GLY A 103 6.97 -21.35 -7.16
N LYS A 104 6.94 -22.14 -6.08
CA LYS A 104 7.84 -23.31 -5.94
C LYS A 104 7.64 -24.38 -7.01
N PRO A 105 6.42 -24.88 -7.30
CA PRO A 105 6.26 -25.87 -8.36
C PRO A 105 6.57 -25.28 -9.74
N PHE A 106 6.29 -24.00 -9.96
CA PHE A 106 6.67 -23.31 -11.20
C PHE A 106 8.20 -23.24 -11.38
N VAL A 107 8.94 -22.83 -10.35
CA VAL A 107 10.41 -22.76 -10.37
C VAL A 107 11.03 -24.16 -10.47
N ASN A 108 10.49 -25.15 -9.76
CA ASN A 108 10.97 -26.54 -9.87
C ASN A 108 10.74 -27.10 -11.27
N ASN A 109 9.57 -26.87 -11.87
CA ASN A 109 9.27 -27.31 -13.24
C ASN A 109 10.13 -26.59 -14.28
N LEU A 110 10.50 -25.33 -14.02
CA LEU A 110 11.47 -24.59 -14.82
C LEU A 110 12.88 -25.18 -14.72
N MET A 111 13.34 -25.49 -13.51
CA MET A 111 14.65 -26.10 -13.29
C MET A 111 14.73 -27.52 -13.86
N SER A 112 13.69 -28.34 -13.70
CA SER A 112 13.67 -29.72 -14.22
C SER A 112 13.62 -29.79 -15.74
N ASN A 113 12.96 -28.83 -16.40
CA ASN A 113 12.86 -28.76 -17.87
C ASN A 113 13.87 -27.79 -18.48
N SER A 114 14.86 -27.33 -17.70
CA SER A 114 15.85 -26.32 -18.13
C SER A 114 16.76 -26.80 -19.27
N THR A 115 16.84 -28.10 -19.52
CA THR A 115 17.57 -28.67 -20.66
C THR A 115 16.78 -28.67 -21.96
N ASN A 116 15.46 -28.44 -21.92
CA ASN A 116 14.59 -28.36 -23.09
C ASN A 116 14.45 -26.92 -23.55
N ILE A 117 15.20 -26.56 -24.60
CA ILE A 117 15.26 -25.20 -25.16
C ILE A 117 13.86 -24.70 -25.58
N ASP A 118 13.03 -25.56 -26.17
CA ASP A 118 11.68 -25.19 -26.62
C ASP A 118 10.76 -24.77 -25.45
N TYR A 119 10.85 -25.47 -24.32
CA TYR A 119 10.08 -25.14 -23.12
C TYR A 119 10.50 -23.77 -22.55
N LEU A 120 11.81 -23.49 -22.53
CA LEU A 120 12.33 -22.20 -22.06
C LEU A 120 11.90 -21.02 -22.95
N ILE A 121 11.88 -21.21 -24.27
CA ILE A 121 11.41 -20.19 -25.22
C ILE A 121 9.92 -19.89 -24.97
N ILE A 122 9.08 -20.92 -24.82
CA ILE A 122 7.64 -20.74 -24.58
C ILE A 122 7.39 -19.98 -23.26
N VAL A 123 8.07 -20.38 -22.17
CA VAL A 123 7.90 -19.70 -20.88
C VAL A 123 8.40 -18.26 -20.92
N THR A 124 9.48 -18.00 -21.65
CA THR A 124 10.03 -16.64 -21.81
C THR A 124 9.05 -15.75 -22.58
N ILE A 125 8.50 -16.23 -23.70
CA ILE A 125 7.49 -15.51 -24.47
C ILE A 125 6.23 -15.27 -23.63
N ALA A 126 5.76 -16.29 -22.91
CA ALA A 126 4.61 -16.16 -22.02
C ALA A 126 4.84 -15.11 -20.92
N SER A 127 6.05 -15.06 -20.34
CA SER A 127 6.40 -14.07 -19.31
C SER A 127 6.46 -12.64 -19.87
N ILE A 128 7.05 -12.47 -21.05
CA ILE A 128 7.07 -11.19 -21.76
C ILE A 128 5.65 -10.73 -22.11
N ALA A 129 4.81 -11.64 -22.60
CA ALA A 129 3.42 -11.35 -22.91
C ALA A 129 2.63 -10.96 -21.64
N ALA A 130 2.80 -11.70 -20.54
CA ALA A 130 2.17 -11.38 -19.27
C ALA A 130 2.59 -9.99 -18.75
N LEU A 131 3.88 -9.66 -18.81
CA LEU A 131 4.39 -8.32 -18.50
C LEU A 131 3.78 -7.26 -19.41
N GLY A 132 3.73 -7.51 -20.71
CA GLY A 132 3.12 -6.61 -21.69
C GLY A 132 1.65 -6.35 -21.38
N VAL A 133 0.89 -7.38 -20.99
CA VAL A 133 -0.51 -7.27 -20.59
C VAL A 133 -0.66 -6.44 -19.32
N ILE A 134 0.17 -6.68 -18.30
CA ILE A 134 0.17 -5.91 -17.06
C ILE A 134 0.46 -4.43 -17.36
N ILE A 135 1.47 -4.14 -18.17
CA ILE A 135 1.83 -2.78 -18.59
C ILE A 135 0.69 -2.15 -19.40
N TYR A 136 0.08 -2.88 -20.32
CA TYR A 136 -1.06 -2.40 -21.11
C TYR A 136 -2.23 -2.01 -20.20
N PHE A 137 -2.60 -2.85 -19.24
CA PHE A 137 -3.64 -2.52 -18.28
C PHE A 137 -3.25 -1.33 -17.41
N ALA A 138 -2.01 -1.30 -16.92
CA ALA A 138 -1.52 -0.16 -16.16
C ALA A 138 -1.63 1.14 -16.96
N LEU A 139 -1.31 1.16 -18.25
CA LEU A 139 -1.42 2.36 -19.09
C LEU A 139 -2.86 2.71 -19.48
N LYS A 140 -3.73 1.71 -19.66
CA LYS A 140 -5.14 1.90 -20.02
C LYS A 140 -5.98 2.39 -18.84
N ILE A 141 -5.57 2.07 -17.62
CA ILE A 141 -6.21 2.58 -16.41
C ILE A 141 -6.09 4.11 -16.42
N ASP A 142 -7.23 4.78 -16.40
CA ASP A 142 -7.30 6.24 -16.27
C ASP A 142 -6.91 6.63 -14.84
N TRP A 143 -5.60 6.79 -14.65
CA TRP A 143 -5.04 7.23 -13.39
C TRP A 143 -5.58 8.60 -12.98
N ALA A 144 -5.95 9.48 -13.92
CA ALA A 144 -6.53 10.78 -13.59
C ALA A 144 -7.90 10.62 -12.95
N LYS A 145 -8.72 9.67 -13.42
CA LYS A 145 -10.01 9.36 -12.80
C LYS A 145 -9.87 8.67 -11.44
N ILE A 146 -8.95 7.71 -11.32
CA ILE A 146 -8.70 7.01 -10.06
C ILE A 146 -8.11 7.98 -9.03
N ILE A 147 -6.99 8.62 -9.35
CA ILE A 147 -6.32 9.56 -8.46
C ILE A 147 -7.23 10.75 -8.18
N GLY A 148 -7.97 11.26 -9.18
CA GLY A 148 -8.93 12.35 -9.00
C GLY A 148 -10.08 12.05 -8.05
N HIS A 149 -10.53 10.79 -7.97
CA HIS A 149 -11.56 10.39 -7.00
C HIS A 149 -11.05 10.43 -5.56
N TRP A 150 -9.80 10.06 -5.33
CA TRP A 150 -9.20 9.97 -3.99
C TRP A 150 -8.44 11.26 -3.58
N PHE A 151 -7.94 12.00 -4.56
CA PHE A 151 -7.06 13.17 -4.44
C PHE A 151 -7.52 14.32 -5.35
N PRO A 152 -8.74 14.87 -5.16
CA PRO A 152 -9.31 15.87 -6.06
C PRO A 152 -8.46 17.15 -6.21
N TRP A 153 -7.56 17.43 -5.26
CA TRP A 153 -6.62 18.57 -5.31
C TRP A 153 -5.43 18.38 -6.28
N THR A 154 -5.24 17.19 -6.82
CA THR A 154 -4.15 16.89 -7.78
C THR A 154 -4.53 17.17 -9.23
N LEU A 155 -5.83 17.40 -9.48
CA LEU A 155 -6.37 17.76 -10.78
C LEU A 155 -6.50 19.28 -10.96
N ASP A 156 -5.88 20.08 -10.07
CA ASP A 156 -5.91 21.54 -10.23
C ASP A 156 -5.24 21.94 -11.54
N LYS A 157 -6.09 22.47 -12.42
CA LYS A 157 -5.75 23.17 -13.65
C LYS A 157 -4.99 24.44 -13.31
N ASP A 158 -3.71 24.32 -12.98
CA ASP A 158 -2.79 25.46 -12.93
C ASP A 158 -1.53 25.14 -13.73
N GLN A 159 -1.71 24.94 -15.04
CA GLN A 159 -0.67 25.23 -16.02
C GLN A 159 -1.27 25.96 -17.22
N GLY A 160 -0.95 27.25 -17.32
CA GLY A 160 -0.91 27.96 -18.59
C GLY A 160 -1.86 29.14 -18.73
N ASN A 161 -1.56 30.23 -18.01
CA ASN A 161 -2.00 31.57 -18.40
C ASN A 161 -1.47 31.88 -19.81
N GLY A 162 -2.35 32.23 -20.74
CA GLY A 162 -1.99 32.61 -22.11
C GLY A 162 -3.00 33.61 -22.66
N LYS A 163 -2.75 34.88 -22.33
CA LYS A 163 -3.26 36.14 -22.93
C LYS A 163 -4.71 36.19 -23.40
#